data_AF-A0A6N8XLE6-F1
#
_entry.id   AF-A0A6N8XLE6-F1
#
_cell.length_a   1.000
_cell.length_b   1.000
_cell.length_c   1.000
_cell.angle_alpha   90.00
_cell.angle_beta   90.00
_cell.angle_gamma   90.00
#
_symmetry.space_group_name_H-M   'P 1'
#
loop_
_entity.id
_entity.type
_entity.pdbx_description
1 polymer ?
#
loop_
_entity_poly.entity_id
_entity_poly.type
_entity_poly.pdbx_seq_one_letter_code
_entity_poly.pdbx_strand_id
1 'polypeptide(L)'
;MFDVANPTQGADFDHPIVLLVEEYLNTFNKSVFSIANTIFPNGLYRRYGAPYFIEEFHQRILPKVRRTDRWSGYYFERMTAYSHAEGKTLDQLSSIIERIRDPHNKTLNKFEVSLFDPWKDIDNSPYGGQCLSFLSFKLLPGKKKKLALTALYRNHFYIEKLLGNLIGLGWLMSFVAKESGVCVGPLTVLSTHAKVDQPAKTKRNQIGELLQRCSGAWT
;
A
#
# COMPACT_ATOMS: atom_id res chain seq x y z
N MET A 1 -1.67 1.02 16.91
CA MET A 1 -2.47 1.71 15.88
C MET A 1 -2.02 3.14 15.83
N PHE A 2 -2.00 3.75 14.66
CA PHE A 2 -1.75 5.18 14.49
C PHE A 2 -2.57 5.73 13.32
N ASP A 3 -2.77 7.04 13.29
CA ASP A 3 -3.54 7.74 12.26
C ASP A 3 -2.67 8.76 11.52
N VAL A 4 -2.89 8.87 10.22
CA VAL A 4 -2.27 9.87 9.34
C VAL A 4 -3.39 10.74 8.77
N ALA A 5 -3.44 11.99 9.21
CA ALA A 5 -4.52 12.92 8.86
C ALA A 5 -4.58 13.21 7.34
N ASN A 6 -3.41 13.35 6.70
CA ASN A 6 -3.29 13.52 5.26
C ASN A 6 -2.24 12.55 4.68
N PRO A 7 -2.65 11.38 4.18
CA PRO A 7 -1.72 10.36 3.72
C PRO A 7 -1.06 10.68 2.38
N THR A 8 -1.44 11.75 1.69
CA THR A 8 -0.78 12.18 0.44
C THR A 8 0.25 13.28 0.67
N GLN A 9 0.28 13.90 1.86
CA GLN A 9 1.26 14.93 2.19
C GLN A 9 2.64 14.30 2.42
N GLY A 10 3.65 14.79 1.70
CA GLY A 10 5.01 14.25 1.78
C GLY A 10 5.16 12.85 1.20
N ALA A 11 4.13 12.32 0.54
CA ALA A 11 4.17 11.03 -0.14
C ALA A 11 4.76 11.13 -1.56
N ASP A 12 5.85 11.88 -1.72
CA ASP A 12 6.58 12.02 -2.98
C ASP A 12 8.00 11.48 -2.82
N PHE A 13 8.54 10.95 -3.91
CA PHE A 13 9.89 10.42 -3.97
C PHE A 13 10.96 11.51 -3.90
N ASP A 14 10.62 12.72 -4.33
CA ASP A 14 11.52 13.89 -4.24
C ASP A 14 11.49 14.55 -2.85
N HIS A 15 10.68 14.03 -1.91
CA HIS A 15 10.61 14.59 -0.57
C HIS A 15 11.94 14.35 0.18
N PRO A 16 12.56 15.37 0.81
CA PRO A 16 13.88 15.25 1.43
C PRO A 16 14.00 14.09 2.43
N ILE A 17 13.00 13.92 3.31
CA ILE A 17 12.98 12.78 4.25
C ILE A 17 12.91 11.43 3.54
N VAL A 18 12.15 11.34 2.45
CA VAL A 18 12.01 10.08 1.71
C VAL A 18 13.33 9.71 1.06
N LEU A 19 14.04 10.68 0.48
CA LEU A 19 15.38 10.49 -0.08
C LEU A 19 16.40 10.05 0.97
N LEU A 20 16.38 10.63 2.18
CA LEU A 20 17.26 10.24 3.28
C LEU A 20 17.05 8.77 3.69
N VAL A 21 15.79 8.35 3.81
CA VAL A 21 15.47 6.95 4.19
C VAL A 21 15.76 6.00 3.02
N GLU A 22 15.50 6.39 1.78
CA GLU A 22 15.83 5.62 0.58
C GLU A 22 17.35 5.39 0.48
N GLU A 23 18.16 6.43 0.64
CA GLU A 23 19.63 6.34 0.67
C GLU A 23 20.09 5.36 1.75
N TYR A 24 19.57 5.50 2.98
CA TYR A 24 19.93 4.63 4.08
C TYR A 24 19.55 3.16 3.82
N LEU A 25 18.31 2.89 3.39
CA LEU A 25 17.83 1.53 3.14
C LEU A 25 18.54 0.86 1.95
N ASN A 26 18.98 1.64 0.95
CA ASN A 26 19.70 1.11 -0.20
C ASN A 26 21.04 0.48 0.19
N THR A 27 21.69 0.95 1.28
CA THR A 27 22.89 0.30 1.83
C THR A 27 22.65 -1.14 2.33
N PHE A 28 21.38 -1.52 2.51
CA PHE A 28 20.94 -2.85 2.93
C PHE A 28 20.15 -3.59 1.83
N ASN A 29 20.24 -3.15 0.56
CA ASN A 29 19.47 -3.67 -0.57
C ASN A 29 17.94 -3.61 -0.34
N LYS A 30 17.46 -2.54 0.31
CA LYS A 30 16.05 -2.26 0.56
C LYS A 30 15.71 -0.89 0.00
N SER A 31 14.47 -0.69 -0.44
CA SER A 31 14.05 0.55 -1.07
C SER A 31 12.62 0.89 -0.68
N VAL A 32 12.42 2.10 -0.17
CA VAL A 32 11.13 2.75 0.09
C VAL A 32 10.30 2.71 -1.18
N PHE A 33 10.90 3.04 -2.32
CA PHE A 33 10.23 3.10 -3.62
C PHE A 33 9.73 1.73 -4.06
N SER A 34 10.57 0.71 -3.91
CA SER A 34 10.18 -0.66 -4.24
C SER A 34 9.01 -1.13 -3.39
N ILE A 35 9.04 -0.83 -2.08
CA ILE A 35 7.96 -1.17 -1.14
C ILE A 35 6.66 -0.46 -1.51
N ALA A 36 6.70 0.86 -1.76
CA ALA A 36 5.52 1.63 -2.16
C ALA A 36 4.88 1.09 -3.45
N ASN A 37 5.70 0.73 -4.44
CA ASN A 37 5.22 0.14 -5.70
C ASN A 37 4.64 -1.27 -5.55
N THR A 38 4.91 -2.00 -4.46
CA THR A 38 4.19 -3.25 -4.19
C THR A 38 2.72 -3.01 -3.82
N ILE A 39 2.41 -1.88 -3.19
CA ILE A 39 1.05 -1.46 -2.83
C ILE A 39 0.34 -0.79 -4.01
N PHE A 40 0.99 0.19 -4.62
CA PHE A 40 0.41 0.91 -5.74
C PHE A 40 1.47 1.32 -6.76
N PRO A 41 1.38 0.87 -8.03
CA PRO A 41 2.37 1.16 -9.07
C PRO A 41 2.16 2.55 -9.67
N ASN A 42 2.47 3.59 -8.87
CA ASN A 42 2.18 5.00 -9.21
C ASN A 42 2.79 5.45 -10.54
N GLY A 43 3.98 4.95 -10.90
CA GLY A 43 4.61 5.24 -12.18
C GLY A 43 3.79 4.76 -13.38
N LEU A 44 3.17 3.58 -13.28
CA LEU A 44 2.26 3.07 -14.31
C LEU A 44 0.98 3.89 -14.36
N TYR A 45 0.39 4.19 -13.20
CA TYR A 45 -0.82 5.00 -13.15
C TYR A 45 -0.63 6.39 -13.76
N ARG A 46 0.49 7.07 -13.45
CA ARG A 46 0.83 8.37 -14.06
C ARG A 46 1.01 8.29 -15.57
N ARG A 47 1.56 7.18 -16.08
CA ARG A 47 1.86 7.00 -17.51
C ARG A 47 0.64 6.59 -18.33
N TYR A 48 -0.22 5.71 -17.81
CA TYR A 48 -1.28 5.06 -18.58
C TYR A 48 -2.69 5.42 -18.11
N GLY A 49 -2.85 5.93 -16.88
CA GLY A 49 -4.16 6.23 -16.30
C GLY A 49 -5.04 4.99 -16.06
N ALA A 50 -6.22 5.20 -15.50
CA ALA A 50 -7.23 4.16 -15.34
C ALA A 50 -8.10 4.02 -16.60
N PRO A 51 -8.55 2.80 -16.95
CA PRO A 51 -8.23 1.52 -16.30
C PRO A 51 -6.89 0.90 -16.78
N TYR A 52 -6.28 1.43 -17.84
CA TYR A 52 -5.19 0.79 -18.58
C TYR A 52 -3.95 0.41 -17.77
N PHE A 53 -3.61 1.17 -16.72
CA PHE A 53 -2.43 0.87 -15.90
C PHE A 53 -2.52 -0.48 -15.17
N ILE A 54 -3.74 -0.98 -14.88
CA ILE A 54 -3.96 -2.29 -14.25
C ILE A 54 -3.54 -3.38 -15.23
N GLU A 55 -4.01 -3.31 -16.47
CA GLU A 55 -3.65 -4.24 -17.53
C GLU A 55 -2.13 -4.21 -17.79
N GLU A 56 -1.55 -3.02 -17.90
CA GLU A 56 -0.10 -2.83 -18.09
C GLU A 56 0.73 -3.43 -16.93
N PHE A 57 0.24 -3.32 -15.70
CA PHE A 57 0.86 -3.96 -14.55
C PHE A 57 0.87 -5.49 -14.69
N HIS A 58 -0.29 -6.09 -15.01
CA HIS A 58 -0.44 -7.54 -15.16
C HIS A 58 0.35 -8.10 -16.34
N GLN A 59 0.37 -7.40 -17.47
CA GLN A 59 1.03 -7.89 -18.69
C GLN A 59 2.55 -7.64 -18.71
N ARG A 60 3.02 -6.52 -18.13
CA ARG A 60 4.43 -6.11 -18.28
C ARG A 60 5.26 -6.21 -17.01
N ILE A 61 4.65 -6.11 -15.83
CA ILE A 61 5.37 -6.14 -14.55
C ILE A 61 5.32 -7.52 -13.94
N LEU A 62 4.14 -8.11 -13.77
CA LEU A 62 3.99 -9.40 -13.08
C LEU A 62 4.87 -10.52 -13.67
N PRO A 63 4.97 -10.72 -15.00
CA PRO A 63 5.82 -11.77 -15.57
C PRO A 63 7.31 -11.62 -15.24
N LYS A 64 7.77 -10.40 -14.92
CA LYS A 64 9.18 -10.12 -14.59
C LYS A 64 9.51 -10.33 -13.12
N VAL A 65 8.52 -10.17 -12.25
CA VAL A 65 8.70 -10.25 -10.78
C VAL A 65 8.28 -11.61 -10.22
N ARG A 66 7.33 -12.31 -10.86
CA ARG A 66 6.92 -13.66 -10.51
C ARG A 66 7.95 -14.67 -11.01
N ARG A 67 9.04 -14.83 -10.26
CA ARG A 67 10.19 -15.67 -10.63
C ARG A 67 10.18 -17.09 -10.07
N THR A 68 9.28 -17.38 -9.14
CA THR A 68 9.23 -18.66 -8.42
C THR A 68 7.79 -19.08 -8.14
N ASP A 69 7.57 -20.38 -7.96
CA ASP A 69 6.27 -20.92 -7.55
C ASP A 69 5.85 -20.46 -6.14
N ARG A 70 6.80 -20.03 -5.30
CA ARG A 70 6.56 -19.48 -3.96
C ARG A 70 6.23 -17.98 -3.96
N TRP A 71 5.74 -17.45 -5.07
CA TRP A 71 5.39 -16.04 -5.21
C TRP A 71 4.16 -15.70 -4.37
N SER A 72 4.37 -14.98 -3.27
CA SER A 72 3.27 -14.57 -2.40
C SER A 72 2.37 -13.47 -3.02
N GLY A 73 2.76 -12.82 -4.11
CA GLY A 73 1.96 -11.74 -4.72
C GLY A 73 2.40 -10.33 -4.33
N TYR A 74 2.34 -9.39 -5.28
CA TYR A 74 2.31 -7.98 -4.92
C TYR A 74 0.97 -7.65 -4.26
N TYR A 75 0.95 -6.68 -3.34
CA TYR A 75 -0.33 -6.23 -2.77
C TYR A 75 -1.27 -5.74 -3.89
N PHE A 76 -0.75 -4.99 -4.86
CA PHE A 76 -1.55 -4.51 -5.99
C PHE A 76 -2.14 -5.65 -6.85
N GLU A 77 -1.41 -6.75 -7.03
CA GLU A 77 -1.92 -7.98 -7.68
C GLU A 77 -3.08 -8.57 -6.87
N ARG A 78 -2.94 -8.68 -5.55
CA ARG A 78 -4.01 -9.18 -4.67
C ARG A 78 -5.26 -8.31 -4.70
N MET A 79 -5.11 -7.01 -4.91
CA MET A 79 -6.22 -6.06 -5.01
C MET A 79 -6.96 -6.12 -6.35
N THR A 80 -6.26 -6.43 -7.46
CA THR A 80 -6.80 -6.31 -8.83
C THR A 80 -7.03 -7.65 -9.54
N ALA A 81 -6.52 -8.75 -9.00
CA ALA A 81 -6.71 -10.10 -9.51
C ALA A 81 -6.91 -11.10 -8.37
N TYR A 82 -7.83 -10.79 -7.45
CA TYR A 82 -8.16 -11.68 -6.33
C TYR A 82 -8.74 -12.99 -6.86
N SER A 83 -8.15 -14.12 -6.48
CA SER A 83 -8.59 -15.42 -7.01
C SER A 83 -9.92 -15.84 -6.40
N HIS A 84 -10.83 -16.26 -7.26
CA HIS A 84 -12.11 -16.86 -6.91
C HIS A 84 -12.09 -18.35 -7.30
N ALA A 85 -13.04 -19.12 -6.76
CA ALA A 85 -13.32 -20.48 -7.23
C ALA A 85 -13.50 -20.52 -8.77
N GLU A 86 -13.15 -21.66 -9.38
CA GLU A 86 -13.22 -21.91 -10.83
C GLU A 86 -12.20 -21.13 -11.68
N GLY A 87 -11.14 -20.60 -11.08
CA GLY A 87 -10.07 -19.90 -11.82
C GLY A 87 -10.44 -18.49 -12.28
N LYS A 88 -11.59 -17.96 -11.86
CA LYS A 88 -11.97 -16.57 -12.09
C LYS A 88 -11.16 -15.64 -11.19
N THR A 89 -10.94 -14.41 -11.64
CA THR A 89 -10.32 -13.36 -10.83
C THR A 89 -11.29 -12.20 -10.64
N LEU A 90 -11.15 -11.49 -9.53
CA LEU A 90 -11.92 -10.31 -9.18
C LEU A 90 -11.00 -9.10 -9.02
N ASP A 91 -11.27 -8.05 -9.78
CA ASP A 91 -10.70 -6.73 -9.53
C ASP A 91 -11.52 -6.03 -8.43
N GLN A 92 -11.04 -6.15 -7.20
CA GLN A 92 -11.72 -5.60 -6.02
C GLN A 92 -11.70 -4.07 -6.04
N LEU A 93 -10.63 -3.44 -6.54
CA LEU A 93 -10.50 -1.98 -6.58
C LEU A 93 -11.46 -1.36 -7.58
N SER A 94 -11.49 -1.87 -8.81
CA SER A 94 -12.41 -1.37 -9.84
C SER A 94 -13.86 -1.53 -9.39
N SER A 95 -14.20 -2.69 -8.81
CA SER A 95 -15.53 -2.95 -8.25
C SER A 95 -15.93 -1.94 -7.15
N ILE A 96 -15.00 -1.60 -6.24
CA ILE A 96 -15.24 -0.59 -5.20
C ILE A 96 -15.39 0.80 -5.80
N ILE A 97 -14.53 1.18 -6.74
CA ILE A 97 -14.55 2.49 -7.39
C ILE A 97 -15.88 2.71 -8.10
N GLU A 98 -16.34 1.73 -8.89
CA GLU A 98 -17.63 1.75 -9.57
C GLU A 98 -18.78 1.89 -8.58
N ARG A 99 -18.74 1.10 -7.50
CA ARG A 99 -19.75 1.16 -6.45
C ARG A 99 -19.79 2.52 -5.75
N ILE A 100 -18.66 3.16 -5.49
CA ILE A 100 -18.63 4.51 -4.88
C ILE A 100 -19.18 5.56 -5.85
N ARG A 101 -18.85 5.43 -7.15
CA ARG A 101 -19.25 6.38 -8.21
C ARG A 101 -20.75 6.32 -8.50
N ASP A 102 -21.38 5.16 -8.33
CA ASP A 102 -22.81 4.97 -8.56
C ASP A 102 -23.65 5.95 -7.70
N PRO A 103 -24.39 6.89 -8.33
CA PRO A 103 -25.21 7.87 -7.61
C PRO A 103 -26.36 7.23 -6.82
N HIS A 104 -26.76 5.99 -7.17
CA HIS A 104 -27.79 5.25 -6.46
C HIS A 104 -27.24 4.51 -5.23
N ASN A 105 -25.91 4.37 -5.11
CA ASN A 105 -25.32 3.73 -3.96
C ASN A 105 -25.35 4.63 -2.71
N LYS A 106 -26.15 4.20 -1.72
CA LYS A 106 -26.27 4.88 -0.41
C LYS A 106 -25.27 4.37 0.63
N THR A 107 -24.53 3.29 0.35
CA THR A 107 -23.61 2.67 1.32
C THR A 107 -22.36 3.51 1.52
N LEU A 108 -21.88 3.59 2.76
CA LEU A 108 -20.69 4.38 3.13
C LEU A 108 -19.52 3.50 3.61
N ASN A 109 -19.70 2.19 3.72
CA ASN A 109 -18.80 1.31 4.47
C ASN A 109 -18.61 -0.10 3.87
N LYS A 110 -19.32 -0.47 2.80
CA LYS A 110 -19.19 -1.79 2.17
C LYS A 110 -18.14 -1.75 1.04
N PHE A 111 -16.91 -1.37 1.41
CA PHE A 111 -15.80 -1.15 0.49
C PHE A 111 -14.54 -1.80 1.06
N GLU A 112 -14.49 -3.12 0.99
CA GLU A 112 -13.47 -3.93 1.66
C GLU A 112 -12.63 -4.69 0.62
N VAL A 113 -11.32 -4.72 0.84
CA VAL A 113 -10.37 -5.42 -0.02
C VAL A 113 -9.59 -6.42 0.81
N SER A 114 -9.75 -7.70 0.47
CA SER A 114 -9.00 -8.79 1.09
C SER A 114 -7.71 -9.03 0.32
N LEU A 115 -6.59 -9.04 1.04
CA LEU A 115 -5.29 -9.38 0.46
C LEU A 115 -4.84 -10.77 0.88
N PHE A 116 -5.17 -11.16 2.11
CA PHE A 116 -4.96 -12.51 2.61
C PHE A 116 -5.95 -13.47 1.96
N ASP A 117 -5.43 -14.52 1.33
CA ASP A 117 -6.19 -15.61 0.71
C ASP A 117 -5.86 -16.91 1.46
N PRO A 118 -6.78 -17.48 2.26
CA PRO A 118 -6.53 -18.68 3.04
C PRO A 118 -6.05 -19.88 2.20
N TRP A 119 -6.46 -19.99 0.93
CA TRP A 119 -6.06 -21.08 0.06
C TRP A 119 -4.61 -20.97 -0.42
N LYS A 120 -4.05 -19.76 -0.42
CA LYS A 120 -2.68 -19.48 -0.86
C LYS A 120 -1.72 -19.23 0.29
N ASP A 121 -2.20 -18.60 1.35
CA ASP A 121 -1.35 -18.00 2.38
C ASP A 121 -1.31 -18.80 3.68
N ILE A 122 -2.18 -19.83 3.84
CA ILE A 122 -2.04 -20.85 4.89
C ILE A 122 -1.24 -22.00 4.31
N ASP A 123 0.08 -21.88 4.36
CA ASP A 123 1.03 -22.90 3.95
C ASP A 123 2.05 -23.21 5.05
N ASN A 124 2.95 -24.16 4.79
CA ASN A 124 4.02 -24.54 5.73
C ASN A 124 5.26 -23.62 5.62
N SER A 125 5.17 -22.48 4.95
CA SER A 125 6.32 -21.61 4.75
C SER A 125 6.65 -20.82 6.03
N PRO A 126 7.89 -20.89 6.54
CA PRO A 126 8.32 -20.07 7.68
C PRO A 126 8.49 -18.59 7.32
N TYR A 127 8.54 -18.27 6.01
CA TYR A 127 8.78 -16.93 5.50
C TYR A 127 7.88 -16.62 4.29
N GLY A 128 7.45 -15.36 4.20
CA GLY A 128 6.64 -14.88 3.07
C GLY A 128 5.15 -14.98 3.36
N GLY A 129 4.41 -14.01 2.83
CA GLY A 129 2.97 -13.86 3.05
C GLY A 129 2.59 -12.40 3.17
N GLN A 130 1.33 -12.10 2.91
CA GLN A 130 0.80 -10.74 2.87
C GLN A 130 0.84 -10.09 4.26
N CYS A 131 1.77 -9.16 4.49
CA CYS A 131 1.84 -8.43 5.77
C CYS A 131 0.66 -7.46 5.90
N LEU A 132 0.35 -6.71 4.86
CA LEU A 132 -0.94 -6.03 4.70
C LEU A 132 -2.00 -7.09 4.35
N SER A 133 -2.93 -7.35 5.26
CA SER A 133 -3.93 -8.42 5.09
C SER A 133 -5.28 -7.91 4.63
N PHE A 134 -5.65 -6.70 5.00
CA PHE A 134 -6.99 -6.16 4.75
C PHE A 134 -7.01 -4.64 4.66
N LEU A 135 -7.87 -4.12 3.79
CA LEU A 135 -8.18 -2.70 3.65
C LEU A 135 -9.69 -2.49 3.77
N SER A 136 -10.10 -1.54 4.60
CA SER A 136 -11.49 -1.14 4.76
C SER A 136 -11.64 0.35 4.44
N PHE A 137 -12.23 0.65 3.28
CA PHE A 137 -12.53 2.02 2.88
C PHE A 137 -13.87 2.48 3.47
N LYS A 138 -13.92 3.75 3.86
CA LYS A 138 -15.14 4.37 4.39
C LYS A 138 -15.34 5.76 3.81
N LEU A 139 -16.56 6.06 3.40
CA LEU A 139 -16.94 7.41 3.00
C LEU A 139 -17.41 8.19 4.21
N LEU A 140 -16.64 9.20 4.60
CA LEU A 140 -17.03 10.15 5.64
C LEU A 140 -17.98 11.19 5.05
N PRO A 141 -19.12 11.47 5.70
CA PRO A 141 -20.06 12.48 5.23
C PRO A 141 -19.47 13.89 5.35
N GLY A 142 -19.96 14.80 4.50
CA GLY A 142 -19.54 16.19 4.43
C GLY A 142 -20.00 16.85 3.13
N LYS A 143 -19.72 18.15 2.95
CA LYS A 143 -20.06 18.87 1.69
C LYS A 143 -19.54 18.15 0.45
N LYS A 144 -18.33 17.60 0.56
CA LYS A 144 -17.80 16.55 -0.34
C LYS A 144 -17.43 15.36 0.53
N LYS A 145 -17.83 14.15 0.11
CA LYS A 145 -17.45 12.92 0.81
C LYS A 145 -15.93 12.79 0.83
N LYS A 146 -15.39 12.26 1.94
CA LYS A 146 -13.96 11.93 2.06
C LYS A 146 -13.78 10.42 2.16
N LEU A 147 -12.82 9.87 1.44
CA LEU A 147 -12.43 8.46 1.49
C LEU A 147 -11.41 8.26 2.62
N ALA A 148 -11.86 7.72 3.75
CA ALA A 148 -11.00 7.22 4.80
C ALA A 148 -10.61 5.76 4.51
N LEU A 149 -9.47 5.33 5.04
CA LEU A 149 -9.00 3.96 4.92
C LEU A 149 -8.49 3.44 6.26
N THR A 150 -8.91 2.23 6.64
CA THR A 150 -8.25 1.45 7.69
C THR A 150 -7.46 0.31 7.05
N ALA A 151 -6.15 0.26 7.29
CA ALA A 151 -5.25 -0.77 6.80
C ALA A 151 -4.79 -1.68 7.95
N LEU A 152 -4.94 -3.00 7.77
CA LEU A 152 -4.54 -4.00 8.75
C LEU A 152 -3.24 -4.70 8.33
N TYR A 153 -2.23 -4.60 9.18
CA TYR A 153 -0.96 -5.32 9.04
C TYR A 153 -0.83 -6.39 10.12
N ARG A 154 -0.56 -7.64 9.72
CA ARG A 154 -0.28 -8.74 10.67
C ARG A 154 1.11 -8.65 11.29
N ASN A 155 2.07 -8.12 10.54
CA ASN A 155 3.44 -7.86 10.94
C ASN A 155 3.87 -6.54 10.31
N HIS A 156 4.40 -5.61 11.10
CA HIS A 156 4.77 -4.28 10.61
C HIS A 156 6.16 -3.86 11.10
N PHE A 157 7.08 -3.71 10.16
CA PHE A 157 8.47 -3.29 10.37
C PHE A 157 8.59 -1.78 10.14
N TYR A 158 8.94 -1.06 11.20
CA TYR A 158 8.89 0.39 11.25
C TYR A 158 10.06 1.06 10.55
N ILE A 159 11.25 0.45 10.56
CA ILE A 159 12.43 1.03 9.93
C ILE A 159 12.47 0.64 8.45
N GLU A 160 12.30 -0.64 8.14
CA GLU A 160 12.47 -1.13 6.78
C GLU A 160 11.28 -0.90 5.85
N LYS A 161 10.04 -0.88 6.38
CA LYS A 161 8.83 -1.04 5.55
C LYS A 161 7.81 0.07 5.71
N LEU A 162 7.64 0.60 6.93
CA LEU A 162 6.56 1.52 7.26
C LEU A 162 6.49 2.73 6.32
N LEU A 163 7.60 3.43 6.07
CA LEU A 163 7.56 4.63 5.22
C LEU A 163 7.09 4.30 3.79
N GLY A 164 7.63 3.26 3.18
CA GLY A 164 7.19 2.82 1.84
C GLY A 164 5.74 2.36 1.83
N ASN A 165 5.30 1.67 2.89
CA ASN A 165 3.91 1.26 3.05
C ASN A 165 2.97 2.48 3.11
N LEU A 166 3.31 3.50 3.90
CA LEU A 166 2.49 4.71 4.04
C LEU A 166 2.39 5.48 2.73
N ILE A 167 3.49 5.63 2.01
CA ILE A 167 3.53 6.28 0.69
C ILE A 167 2.65 5.51 -0.30
N GLY A 168 2.82 4.18 -0.37
CA GLY A 168 2.02 3.34 -1.25
C GLY A 168 0.52 3.39 -0.94
N LEU A 169 0.14 3.39 0.35
CA LEU A 169 -1.26 3.56 0.79
C LEU A 169 -1.81 4.94 0.46
N GLY A 170 -1.00 5.99 0.63
CA GLY A 170 -1.38 7.35 0.25
C GLY A 170 -1.70 7.47 -1.24
N TRP A 171 -0.87 6.86 -2.08
CA TRP A 171 -1.12 6.79 -3.53
C TRP A 171 -2.35 6.00 -3.88
N LEU A 172 -2.55 4.83 -3.26
CA LEU A 172 -3.75 4.03 -3.42
C LEU A 172 -5.01 4.83 -3.06
N MET A 173 -4.99 5.52 -1.92
CA MET A 173 -6.11 6.37 -1.49
C MET A 173 -6.35 7.52 -2.46
N SER A 174 -5.28 8.17 -2.95
CA SER A 174 -5.39 9.23 -3.95
C SER A 174 -6.03 8.72 -5.25
N PHE A 175 -5.64 7.51 -5.69
CA PHE A 175 -6.20 6.85 -6.86
C PHE A 175 -7.69 6.57 -6.68
N VAL A 176 -8.07 5.83 -5.63
CA VAL A 176 -9.48 5.49 -5.37
C VAL A 176 -10.32 6.75 -5.22
N ALA A 177 -9.84 7.74 -4.46
CA ALA A 177 -10.57 9.00 -4.28
C ALA A 177 -10.79 9.74 -5.61
N LYS A 178 -9.74 9.86 -6.43
CA LYS A 178 -9.81 10.51 -7.74
C LYS A 178 -10.77 9.80 -8.68
N GLU A 179 -10.62 8.49 -8.85
CA GLU A 179 -11.46 7.72 -9.78
C GLU A 179 -12.92 7.61 -9.30
N SER A 180 -13.16 7.71 -7.99
CA SER A 180 -14.51 7.74 -7.42
C SER A 180 -15.13 9.13 -7.30
N GLY A 181 -14.42 10.21 -7.64
CA GLY A 181 -14.93 11.59 -7.55
C GLY A 181 -15.14 12.09 -6.11
N VAL A 182 -14.38 11.58 -5.15
CA VAL A 182 -14.42 11.98 -3.73
C VAL A 182 -13.09 12.58 -3.28
N CYS A 183 -13.04 13.19 -2.10
CA CYS A 183 -11.81 13.74 -1.54
C CYS A 183 -11.03 12.66 -0.76
N VAL A 184 -9.71 12.80 -0.64
CA VAL A 184 -8.91 11.95 0.26
C VAL A 184 -9.23 12.31 1.72
N GLY A 185 -9.40 11.29 2.54
CA GLY A 185 -9.59 11.38 3.99
C GLY A 185 -8.40 10.81 4.78
N PRO A 186 -8.57 10.57 6.09
CA PRO A 186 -7.51 10.04 6.94
C PRO A 186 -7.21 8.56 6.66
N LEU A 187 -5.98 8.17 6.93
CA LEU A 187 -5.51 6.78 6.94
C LEU A 187 -5.32 6.33 8.39
N THR A 188 -5.96 5.23 8.77
CA THR A 188 -5.73 4.52 10.03
C THR A 188 -4.94 3.25 9.75
N VAL A 189 -3.85 3.02 10.49
CA VAL A 189 -3.06 1.79 10.38
C VAL A 189 -3.15 0.99 11.67
N LEU A 190 -3.67 -0.24 11.56
CA LEU A 190 -3.70 -1.23 12.62
C LEU A 190 -2.60 -2.25 12.38
N SER A 191 -1.73 -2.47 13.37
CA SER A 191 -0.67 -3.48 13.31
C SER A 191 -0.88 -4.45 14.46
N THR A 192 -1.11 -5.74 14.18
CA THR A 192 -1.28 -6.76 15.23
C THR A 192 0.04 -7.12 15.87
N HIS A 193 1.13 -7.04 15.11
CA HIS A 193 2.50 -7.09 15.60
C HIS A 193 3.30 -5.94 14.99
N ALA A 194 3.73 -5.00 15.84
CA ALA A 194 4.58 -3.88 15.45
C ALA A 194 5.99 -4.08 16.00
N LYS A 195 7.00 -3.91 15.14
CA LYS A 195 8.40 -4.06 15.51
C LYS A 195 9.19 -2.86 15.02
N VAL A 196 9.90 -2.22 15.95
CA VAL A 196 11.03 -1.34 15.62
C VAL A 196 12.20 -2.24 15.27
N ASP A 197 12.28 -2.60 13.99
CA ASP A 197 13.24 -3.53 13.44
C ASP A 197 14.60 -2.86 13.19
N GLN A 198 15.60 -3.69 12.92
CA GLN A 198 16.96 -3.26 12.61
C GLN A 198 17.37 -3.98 11.33
N PRO A 199 17.55 -3.26 10.21
CA PRO A 199 18.18 -3.79 9.01
C PRO A 199 19.41 -4.63 9.34
N ALA A 200 19.59 -5.75 8.63
CA ALA A 200 20.70 -6.66 8.90
C ALA A 200 22.03 -5.90 8.89
N LYS A 201 22.84 -6.07 9.95
CA LYS A 201 24.13 -5.40 10.18
C LYS A 201 24.06 -3.90 10.53
N THR A 202 22.87 -3.29 10.66
CA THR A 202 22.77 -1.93 11.19
C THR A 202 22.99 -1.90 12.70
N LYS A 203 23.55 -0.79 13.19
CA LYS A 203 23.65 -0.48 14.61
C LYS A 203 22.59 0.55 15.01
N ARG A 204 22.14 0.50 16.27
CA ARG A 204 21.14 1.44 16.81
C ARG A 204 21.54 2.92 16.66
N ASN A 205 22.83 3.25 16.79
CA ASN A 205 23.29 4.63 16.63
C ASN A 205 23.08 5.14 15.20
N GLN A 206 23.25 4.30 14.18
CA GLN A 206 23.03 4.67 12.78
C GLN A 206 21.55 4.98 12.50
N ILE A 207 20.64 4.25 13.15
CA ILE A 207 19.20 4.58 13.11
C ILE A 207 18.95 5.93 13.81
N GLY A 208 19.60 6.18 14.94
CA GLY A 208 19.53 7.47 15.65
C GLY A 208 20.00 8.64 14.79
N GLU A 209 21.13 8.49 14.09
CA GLU A 209 21.68 9.47 13.15
C GLU A 209 20.73 9.72 11.97
N LEU A 210 20.11 8.67 11.41
CA LEU A 210 19.08 8.82 10.38
C LEU A 210 17.91 9.64 10.89
N LEU A 211 17.37 9.32 12.06
CA LEU A 211 16.23 10.02 12.65
C LEU A 211 16.55 11.50 12.90
N GLN A 212 17.76 11.82 13.38
CA GLN A 212 18.21 13.21 13.54
C GLN A 212 18.26 13.97 12.20
N ARG A 213 18.81 13.34 11.15
CA ARG A 213 18.81 13.92 9.79
C ARG A 213 17.37 14.18 9.30
N CYS A 214 16.45 13.23 9.51
CA CYS A 214 15.06 13.39 9.12
C CYS A 214 14.37 14.53 9.90
N SER A 215 14.61 14.65 11.21
CA SER A 215 14.06 15.75 12.02
C SER A 215 14.56 17.12 11.55
N GLY A 216 15.84 17.22 11.17
CA GLY A 216 16.41 18.45 10.62
C GLY A 216 15.88 18.84 9.23
N ALA A 217 15.29 17.89 8.50
CA ALA A 217 14.73 18.10 7.16
C ALA A 217 13.20 18.34 7.16
N TRP A 218 12.55 18.34 8.33
CA TRP A 218 11.09 18.57 8.48
C TRP A 218 10.71 20.04 8.71
N THR A 219 11.69 20.94 8.69
CA THR A 219 11.50 22.41 8.75
C THR A 219 11.04 22.96 7.41
#